data_AF-A0A6I4I199-F1
#
_entry.id   AF-A0A6I4I199-F1
#
_cell.length_a   1.000
_cell.length_b   1.000
_cell.length_c   1.000
_cell.angle_alpha   90.00
_cell.angle_beta   90.00
_cell.angle_gamma   90.00
#
_symmetry.space_group_name_H-M   'P 1'
#
loop_
_entity.id
_entity.type
_entity.pdbx_description
1 polymer ?
#
loop_
_entity_poly.entity_id
_entity_poly.type
_entity_poly.pdbx_seq_one_letter_code
_entity_poly.pdbx_strand_id
1 'polypeptide(L)' 'MSTFVVYPTAEQEKAVEDFLESQNVSFDKEEESVELPQHVLDGIKRGQEDFKAGRFISYEEFKKRQVYSKPL' A
#
# COMPACT_ATOMS: atom_id res chain seq x y z
N MET A 1 1.90 32.04 -6.32
CA MET A 1 0.56 31.93 -5.70
C MET A 1 0.62 30.86 -4.63
N SER A 2 -0.23 30.95 -3.61
CA SER A 2 -0.35 29.94 -2.55
C SER A 2 -1.32 28.83 -2.95
N THR A 3 -1.10 27.62 -2.44
CA THR A 3 -1.97 26.45 -2.66
C THR A 3 -2.78 26.18 -1.40
N PHE A 4 -4.06 25.83 -1.57
CA PHE A 4 -4.90 25.34 -0.49
C PHE A 4 -4.96 23.82 -0.55
N VAL A 5 -4.78 23.16 0.60
CA VAL A 5 -5.00 21.73 0.77
C VAL A 5 -6.22 21.55 1.67
N VAL A 6 -7.21 20.81 1.19
CA VAL A 6 -8.48 20.58 1.88
C VAL A 6 -8.58 19.10 2.24
N TYR A 7 -8.92 18.79 3.49
CA TYR A 7 -9.09 17.43 3.98
C TYR A 7 -10.58 17.18 4.31
N PRO A 8 -11.41 16.87 3.30
CA PRO A 8 -12.83 16.60 3.54
C PRO A 8 -13.02 15.27 4.28
N THR A 9 -14.13 15.12 4.99
CA THR A 9 -14.59 13.79 5.41
C THR A 9 -15.16 13.03 4.21
N ALA A 10 -15.31 11.71 4.31
CA ALA A 10 -15.89 10.88 3.25
C ALA A 10 -17.29 11.35 2.80
N GLU A 11 -18.10 11.88 3.73
CA GLU A 11 -19.42 12.42 3.43
C GLU A 11 -19.36 13.79 2.71
N GLN A 12 -18.28 14.55 2.92
CA GLN A 12 -18.10 15.89 2.36
C GLN A 12 -17.40 15.90 1.00
N GLU A 13 -16.66 14.84 0.67
CA GLU A 13 -15.84 14.75 -0.55
C GLU A 13 -16.64 15.07 -1.81
N LYS A 14 -17.83 14.46 -1.95
CA LYS A 14 -18.72 14.70 -3.10
C LYS A 14 -19.18 16.16 -3.19
N ALA A 15 -19.48 16.78 -2.05
CA ALA A 15 -19.93 18.17 -2.01
C ALA A 15 -18.80 19.14 -2.39
N VAL A 16 -17.55 18.83 -2.00
CA VAL A 16 -16.38 19.63 -2.40
C VAL A 16 -16.13 19.51 -3.90
N GLU A 17 -16.21 18.29 -4.44
CA GLU A 17 -16.08 18.03 -5.88
C GLU A 17 -17.12 18.82 -6.69
N ASP A 18 -18.41 18.67 -6.36
CA ASP A 18 -19.51 19.36 -7.06
C ASP A 18 -19.36 20.89 -6.97
N PHE A 19 -18.92 21.40 -5.82
CA PHE A 19 -18.68 22.82 -5.64
C PHE A 19 -17.57 23.34 -6.57
N LEU A 20 -16.42 22.67 -6.61
CA LEU A 20 -15.29 23.06 -7.46
C LEU A 20 -15.64 22.98 -8.94
N GLU A 21 -16.31 21.92 -9.37
CA GLU A 21 -16.81 21.76 -10.74
C GLU A 21 -17.79 22.87 -11.13
N SER A 22 -18.74 23.21 -10.25
CA SER A 22 -19.72 24.28 -10.49
C SER A 22 -19.07 25.64 -10.73
N GLN A 23 -17.90 25.87 -10.12
CA GLN A 23 -17.12 27.09 -10.26
C GLN A 23 -16.11 27.02 -11.41
N ASN A 24 -16.08 25.91 -12.17
CA ASN A 24 -15.08 25.62 -13.21
C ASN A 24 -13.64 25.74 -12.68
N VAL A 25 -13.43 25.36 -11.42
CA VAL A 25 -12.11 25.32 -10.79
C VAL A 25 -11.51 23.95 -11.05
N SER A 26 -10.37 23.91 -11.74
CA SER A 26 -9.60 22.66 -11.90
C SER A 26 -8.99 22.26 -10.56
N PHE A 27 -9.09 20.98 -10.22
CA PHE A 27 -8.50 20.40 -9.02
C PHE A 27 -7.86 19.05 -9.33
N ASP A 28 -6.82 18.70 -8.59
CA ASP A 28 -6.19 17.39 -8.62
C ASP A 28 -6.74 16.56 -7.46
N LYS A 29 -7.16 15.33 -7.76
CA LYS A 29 -7.49 14.32 -6.75
C LYS A 29 -6.37 13.31 -6.71
N GLU A 30 -5.54 13.39 -5.66
CA GLU A 30 -4.58 12.34 -5.36
C GLU A 30 -5.38 11.14 -4.84
N GLU A 31 -5.74 10.21 -5.72
CA GLU A 31 -6.16 8.89 -5.27
C GLU A 31 -4.94 8.24 -4.62
N GLU A 32 -5.14 7.69 -3.42
CA GLU A 32 -4.14 6.91 -2.69
C GLU A 32 -3.92 5.56 -3.41
N SER A 33 -3.50 5.62 -4.67
CA SER A 33 -2.94 4.50 -5.40
C SER A 33 -1.54 4.29 -4.85
N VAL A 34 -1.46 3.63 -3.70
CA VAL A 34 -0.21 3.04 -3.24
C VAL A 34 0.07 1.86 -4.18
N GLU A 35 0.51 2.15 -5.39
CA GLU A 35 1.08 1.16 -6.27
C GLU A 35 2.32 0.62 -5.56
N LEU A 36 2.18 -0.57 -4.99
CA LEU A 36 3.29 -1.23 -4.33
C LEU A 36 4.43 -1.41 -5.33
N PRO A 37 5.70 -1.12 -4.96
CA PRO A 37 6.82 -1.32 -5.86
C PRO A 37 6.86 -2.76 -6.42
N GLN A 38 7.30 -2.92 -7.67
CA GLN A 38 7.31 -4.22 -8.36
C GLN A 38 7.95 -5.35 -7.54
N HIS A 39 9.06 -5.07 -6.83
CA HIS A 39 9.74 -6.06 -6.01
C HIS A 39 8.89 -6.58 -4.84
N VAL A 40 7.95 -5.77 -4.33
CA VAL A 40 6.99 -6.17 -3.29
C VAL A 40 5.94 -7.11 -3.88
N LEU A 41 5.38 -6.75 -5.04
CA LEU A 41 4.41 -7.59 -5.75
C LEU A 41 5.02 -8.95 -6.13
N ASP A 42 6.25 -8.96 -6.63
CA ASP A 42 7.00 -10.18 -6.96
C ASP A 42 7.26 -11.04 -5.72
N GLY A 43 7.57 -10.41 -4.58
CA GLY A 43 7.74 -11.08 -3.29
C GLY A 43 6.46 -11.77 -2.82
N ILE A 44 5.31 -11.08 -2.90
CA ILE A 44 4.00 -11.62 -2.57
C ILE A 44 3.67 -12.83 -3.46
N LYS A 45 3.86 -12.68 -4.78
CA LYS A 45 3.61 -13.76 -5.74
C LYS A 45 4.47 -14.99 -5.44
N ARG A 46 5.77 -14.79 -5.20
CA ARG A 46 6.70 -15.87 -4.85
C ARG A 46 6.28 -16.57 -3.56
N GLY A 47 5.92 -15.82 -2.52
CA GLY A 47 5.44 -16.39 -1.26
C GLY A 47 4.18 -17.25 -1.44
N GLN A 48 3.24 -16.81 -2.28
CA GLN A 48 2.04 -17.59 -2.61
C GLN A 48 2.38 -18.88 -3.38
N GLU A 49 3.31 -18.82 -4.33
CA GLU A 49 3.79 -19.99 -5.08
C GLU A 49 4.53 -20.98 -4.16
N ASP A 50 5.38 -20.48 -3.27
CA ASP A 50 6.11 -21.29 -2.30
C ASP A 50 5.16 -22.00 -1.32
N PHE A 51 4.12 -21.30 -0.85
CA PHE A 51 3.09 -21.92 -0.02
C PHE A 51 2.35 -23.05 -0.76
N LYS A 52 1.91 -22.80 -2.00
CA LYS A 52 1.24 -23.82 -2.83
C LYS A 52 2.13 -25.01 -3.15
N ALA A 53 3.43 -24.77 -3.34
CA ALA A 53 4.42 -25.81 -3.62
C ALA A 53 4.90 -26.55 -2.36
N GLY A 54 4.41 -26.21 -1.17
CA GLY A 54 4.87 -26.79 0.10
C GLY A 54 6.28 -26.35 0.52
N ARG A 55 6.84 -25.31 -0.12
CA ARG A 55 8.15 -24.73 0.18
C ARG A 55 8.05 -23.70 1.31
N PHE A 56 7.48 -24.11 2.43
CA PHE A 56 7.40 -23.31 3.64
C PHE A 56 8.02 -24.06 4.80
N ILE A 57 8.37 -23.33 5.85
CA ILE A 57 8.79 -23.90 7.12
C ILE A 57 7.81 -23.45 8.19
N SER A 58 7.67 -24.26 9.23
CA SER A 58 6.89 -23.85 10.40
C SER A 58 7.58 -22.68 11.11
N TYR A 59 6.80 -21.92 11.87
CA TYR A 59 7.31 -20.85 12.70
C TYR A 59 8.37 -21.31 13.70
N GLU A 60 8.19 -22.52 14.27
CA GLU A 60 9.15 -23.12 15.20
C GLU A 60 10.48 -23.48 14.51
N GLU A 61 10.44 -23.97 13.27
CA GLU A 61 11.64 -24.22 12.46
C GLU A 61 12.35 -22.92 12.07
N PHE A 62 11.60 -21.88 11.74
CA PHE A 62 12.14 -20.55 11.46
C PHE A 62 12.90 -20.00 12.67
N LYS A 63 12.30 -20.05 13.87
CA LYS A 63 12.94 -19.63 15.12
C LYS A 63 14.25 -20.37 15.38
N LYS A 64 14.25 -21.69 15.20
CA LYS A 64 15.48 -22.49 15.37
C LYS A 64 16.58 -22.02 14.42
N ARG A 65 16.27 -21.78 13.14
CA ARG A 65 17.25 -21.32 12.15
C ARG A 65 17.81 -19.93 12.46
N GLN A 66 17.00 -19.01 12.98
CA GLN A 66 17.48 -17.67 13.35
C GLN A 66 18.47 -17.70 14.52
N VAL A 67 18.27 -18.59 15.50
CA VAL A 67 19.17 -18.76 16.66
C VAL A 67 20.56 -19.27 16.23
N TYR A 68 20.65 -20.08 15.17
CA TYR A 68 21.93 -20.59 14.62
C TYR A 68 22.59 -19.66 13.58
N SER A 69 21.95 -18.55 13.22
CA SER A 69 22.45 -17.63 12.19
C SER A 69 23.21 -16.40 12.71
N LYS A 70 23.58 -16.35 14.00
CA LYS A 70 24.53 -15.35 14.51
C LYS A 70 25.94 -15.68 14.00
N PRO A 71 26.57 -14.87 13.13
CA PRO A 71 28.02 -14.88 13.01
C PRO A 71 28.61 -14.03 14.14
N LEU A 72 29.76 -14.46 14.66
CA LEU A 72 30.71 -13.64 15.40
C LEU A 72 31.21 -12.48 14.51
#